data_AF-A0A3N5FUU8-F1
#
_entry.id   AF-A0A3N5FUU8-F1
#
_cell.length_a   1.000
_cell.length_b   1.000
_cell.length_c   1.000
_cell.angle_alpha   90.00
_cell.angle_beta   90.00
_cell.angle_gamma   90.00
#
_symmetry.space_group_name_H-M   'P 1'
#
loop_
_entity.id
_entity.type
_entity.pdbx_description
1 polymer ?
#
loop_
_entity_poly.entity_id
_entity_poly.type
_entity_poly.pdbx_seq_one_letter_code
_entity_poly.pdbx_strand_id
1 'polypeptide(L)'
;MTRTPAPLKFTLISTLYVSQAIPLGFFIVAVPAILRSQGLSLEGVGLLSAIAFPWLIKFLWAPLVDRFGSERRGHFRSWILPLQTLSVLTVVGISLLDLSSQFLPLVLAGAAFMLLAATQDVATDGLSVRILRHDERGPGNGIQVGGYYLGQIVGGGLMLIAFHRFGWTAAVLAMAAFLALPL
;
A
#
# COMPACT_ATOMS: atom_id res chain seq x y z
N MET A 1 -18.50 -6.16 -26.19
CA MET A 1 -17.51 -5.97 -25.11
C MET A 1 -16.27 -5.34 -25.72
N THR A 2 -16.12 -4.02 -25.62
CA THR A 2 -14.92 -3.30 -26.08
C THR A 2 -13.72 -3.75 -25.25
N ARG A 3 -12.79 -4.48 -25.88
CA ARG A 3 -11.57 -4.95 -25.21
C ARG A 3 -10.72 -3.75 -24.82
N THR A 4 -10.45 -3.59 -23.52
CA THR A 4 -9.59 -2.52 -23.03
C THR A 4 -8.19 -2.64 -23.68
N PRO A 5 -7.69 -1.58 -24.32
CA PRO A 5 -6.35 -1.56 -24.91
C PRO A 5 -5.25 -1.98 -23.92
N ALA A 6 -4.22 -2.69 -24.41
CA ALA A 6 -3.08 -3.10 -23.60
C ALA A 6 -2.40 -1.94 -22.84
N PRO A 7 -2.18 -0.75 -23.44
CA PRO A 7 -1.57 0.37 -22.71
C PRO A 7 -2.37 0.82 -21.49
N LEU A 8 -3.71 0.79 -21.58
CA LEU A 8 -4.59 1.19 -20.48
C LEU A 8 -4.56 0.16 -19.33
N LYS A 9 -4.48 -1.13 -19.65
CA LYS A 9 -4.31 -2.19 -18.65
C LYS A 9 -2.98 -2.08 -17.90
N PHE A 10 -1.90 -1.85 -18.64
CA PHE A 10 -0.57 -1.69 -18.07
C PHE A 10 -0.44 -0.41 -17.24
N THR A 11 -1.02 0.69 -17.70
CA THR A 11 -1.07 1.94 -16.93
C THR A 11 -1.84 1.73 -15.63
N LEU A 12 -3.03 1.12 -15.69
CA LEU A 12 -3.83 0.83 -14.50
C LEU A 12 -3.07 -0.03 -13.48
N ILE A 13 -2.47 -1.14 -13.94
CA ILE A 13 -1.67 -2.02 -13.08
C ILE A 13 -0.49 -1.25 -12.50
N SER A 14 0.25 -0.51 -13.32
CA SER A 14 1.39 0.28 -12.85
C SER A 14 0.98 1.28 -11.76
N THR A 15 -0.08 2.05 -12.00
CA THR A 15 -0.57 3.03 -11.02
C THR A 15 -0.97 2.39 -9.70
N LEU A 16 -1.71 1.27 -9.74
CA LEU A 16 -2.14 0.55 -8.54
C LEU A 16 -0.94 -0.01 -7.74
N TYR A 17 0.05 -0.61 -8.41
CA TYR A 17 1.20 -1.19 -7.72
C TYR A 17 2.15 -0.12 -7.19
N VAL A 18 2.36 0.98 -7.91
CA VAL A 18 3.16 2.11 -7.42
C VAL A 18 2.48 2.75 -6.21
N SER A 19 1.19 3.07 -6.30
CA SER A 19 0.47 3.77 -5.23
C SER A 19 0.41 2.96 -3.95
N GLN A 20 0.14 1.64 -4.03
CA GLN A 20 0.07 0.80 -2.84
C GLN A 20 1.46 0.56 -2.21
N ALA A 21 2.51 0.53 -3.02
CA ALA A 21 3.87 0.28 -2.54
C ALA A 21 4.52 1.51 -1.88
N ILE A 22 4.03 2.73 -2.16
CA ILE A 22 4.53 3.94 -1.50
C ILE A 22 4.32 3.88 0.02
N PRO A 23 3.09 3.74 0.57
CA PRO A 23 2.97 3.66 2.01
C PRO A 23 3.57 2.38 2.59
N LEU A 24 3.61 1.28 1.84
CA LEU A 24 4.30 0.07 2.26
C LEU A 24 5.80 0.34 2.51
N GLY A 25 6.49 0.96 1.55
CA GLY A 25 7.88 1.36 1.69
C GLY A 25 8.10 2.34 2.84
N PHE A 26 7.15 3.25 3.06
CA PHE A 26 7.20 4.17 4.20
C PHE A 26 7.17 3.42 5.54
N PHE A 27 6.24 2.50 5.74
CA PHE A 27 6.11 1.76 7.00
C PHE A 27 7.23 0.73 7.22
N ILE A 28 7.77 0.13 6.16
CA ILE A 28 8.83 -0.89 6.28
C ILE A 28 10.22 -0.26 6.38
N VAL A 29 10.44 0.90 5.77
CA VAL A 29 11.78 1.52 5.67
C VAL A 29 11.84 2.82 6.45
N ALA A 30 10.99 3.80 6.13
CA ALA A 30 11.09 5.15 6.69
C ALA A 30 10.72 5.20 8.17
N VAL A 31 9.57 4.66 8.58
CA VAL A 31 9.09 4.73 9.98
C VAL A 31 10.08 4.07 10.96
N PRO A 32 10.60 2.85 10.71
CA PRO A 32 11.62 2.25 11.57
C PRO A 32 12.89 3.11 11.66
N ALA A 33 13.36 3.67 10.54
CA ALA A 33 14.54 4.53 10.52
C ALA A 33 14.32 5.83 11.32
N ILE A 34 13.16 6.47 11.15
CA ILE A 34 12.76 7.68 11.88
C ILE A 34 12.74 7.40 13.38
N LEU A 35 11.98 6.38 13.81
CA LEU A 35 11.84 6.07 15.24
C LEU A 35 13.16 5.64 15.86
N ARG A 36 13.98 4.88 15.12
CA ARG A 36 15.33 4.49 15.59
C ARG A 36 16.24 5.70 15.79
N SER A 37 16.14 6.71 14.93
CA SER A 37 16.87 7.99 15.06
C SER A 37 16.37 8.84 16.24
N GLN A 38 15.10 8.67 16.62
CA GLN A 38 14.47 9.30 17.79
C GLN A 38 14.68 8.52 19.10
N GLY A 39 15.51 7.47 19.08
CA GLY A 39 15.89 6.72 20.28
C GLY A 39 15.06 5.47 20.57
N LEU A 40 14.17 5.04 19.65
CA LEU A 40 13.49 3.75 19.80
C LEU A 40 14.52 2.61 19.87
N SER A 41 14.33 1.68 20.80
CA SER A 41 15.21 0.52 20.96
C SER A 41 15.15 -0.40 19.74
N LEU A 42 16.20 -1.21 19.55
CA LEU A 42 16.21 -2.22 18.48
C LEU A 42 15.08 -3.26 18.66
N GLU A 43 14.76 -3.59 19.90
CA GLU A 43 13.61 -4.42 20.25
C GLU A 43 12.28 -3.76 19.83
N GLY A 44 12.13 -2.46 20.06
CA GLY A 44 10.95 -1.71 19.62
C GLY A 44 10.81 -1.66 18.10
N VAL A 45 11.92 -1.58 17.36
CA VAL A 45 11.94 -1.72 15.89
C VAL A 45 11.55 -3.15 15.46
N GLY A 46 12.00 -4.16 16.21
CA GLY A 46 11.58 -5.55 16.01
C GLY A 46 10.07 -5.72 16.19
N LEU A 47 9.50 -5.17 17.26
CA LEU A 47 8.05 -5.16 17.50
C LEU A 47 7.28 -4.42 16.41
N LEU A 48 7.80 -3.28 15.94
CA LEU A 48 7.18 -2.54 14.83
C LEU A 48 7.11 -3.39 13.55
N SER A 49 8.07 -4.28 13.30
CA SER A 49 8.05 -5.16 12.13
C SER A 49 6.84 -6.11 12.11
N ALA A 50 6.22 -6.37 13.28
CA ALA A 50 5.01 -7.18 13.39
C ALA A 50 3.80 -6.57 12.66
N ILE A 51 3.81 -5.27 12.35
CA ILE A 51 2.73 -4.65 11.54
C ILE A 51 2.62 -5.31 10.15
N ALA A 52 3.71 -5.87 9.62
CA ALA A 52 3.74 -6.53 8.32
C ALA A 52 3.12 -7.95 8.36
N PHE A 53 2.70 -8.44 9.53
CA PHE A 53 2.14 -9.78 9.69
C PHE A 53 0.96 -10.08 8.74
N PRO A 54 -0.02 -9.17 8.52
CA PRO A 54 -1.09 -9.41 7.55
C PRO A 54 -0.58 -9.72 6.14
N TRP A 55 0.53 -9.11 5.72
CA TRP A 55 1.11 -9.35 4.40
C TRP A 55 1.57 -10.80 4.23
N LEU A 56 2.09 -11.42 5.29
CA LEU A 56 2.59 -12.80 5.30
C LEU A 56 1.47 -13.84 5.24
N ILE A 57 0.32 -13.54 5.84
CA ILE A 57 -0.79 -14.50 6.00
C ILE A 57 -2.00 -14.18 5.10
N LYS A 58 -1.88 -13.23 4.18
CA LYS A 58 -2.99 -12.80 3.30
C LYS A 58 -3.63 -13.90 2.47
N PHE A 59 -2.89 -14.97 2.20
CA PHE A 59 -3.40 -16.16 1.52
C PHE A 59 -4.56 -16.83 2.26
N LEU A 60 -4.68 -16.64 3.58
CA LEU A 60 -5.76 -17.21 4.39
C LEU A 60 -7.14 -16.63 4.05
N TRP A 61 -7.22 -15.32 3.72
CA TRP A 61 -8.47 -14.67 3.33
C TRP A 61 -8.58 -14.41 1.83
N ALA A 62 -7.54 -14.66 1.05
CA ALA A 62 -7.59 -14.50 -0.41
C ALA A 62 -8.77 -15.25 -1.08
N PRO A 63 -9.12 -16.49 -0.70
CA PRO A 63 -10.30 -17.16 -1.26
C PRO A 63 -11.63 -16.43 -1.00
N LEU A 64 -11.73 -15.66 0.08
CA LEU A 64 -12.92 -14.86 0.37
C LEU A 64 -13.01 -13.66 -0.58
N VAL A 65 -11.88 -12.99 -0.83
CA VAL A 65 -11.80 -11.88 -1.79
C VAL A 65 -12.13 -12.35 -3.21
N ASP A 66 -11.66 -13.54 -3.59
CA ASP A 66 -11.97 -14.14 -4.90
C ASP A 66 -13.44 -14.60 -5.04
N ARG A 67 -14.06 -15.00 -3.93
CA ARG A 67 -15.44 -15.50 -3.93
C ARG A 67 -16.47 -14.38 -3.91
N PHE A 68 -16.26 -13.36 -3.07
CA PHE A 68 -17.22 -12.29 -2.85
C PHE A 68 -16.84 -11.05 -3.65
N GLY A 69 -17.81 -10.37 -4.25
CA GLY A 69 -17.58 -9.12 -4.99
C GLY A 69 -18.80 -8.75 -5.83
N SER A 70 -18.94 -7.47 -6.16
CA SER A 70 -20.09 -6.98 -6.90
C SER A 70 -19.95 -7.22 -8.40
N GLU A 71 -20.84 -8.01 -9.00
CA GLU A 71 -20.90 -8.15 -10.46
C GLU A 71 -21.29 -6.85 -11.16
N ARG A 72 -22.19 -6.06 -10.55
CA ARG A 72 -22.68 -4.79 -11.11
C ARG A 72 -21.59 -3.72 -11.22
N ARG A 73 -20.68 -3.63 -10.23
CA ARG A 73 -19.62 -2.61 -10.18
C ARG A 73 -18.28 -3.11 -10.69
N GLY A 74 -18.17 -4.40 -11.00
CA GLY A 74 -16.92 -5.10 -11.27
C GLY A 74 -16.36 -5.76 -10.00
N HIS A 75 -16.13 -7.06 -10.06
CA HIS A 75 -15.83 -7.91 -8.90
C HIS A 75 -14.66 -7.35 -8.05
N PHE A 76 -13.44 -7.28 -8.58
CA PHE A 76 -12.30 -6.74 -7.84
C PHE A 76 -12.34 -5.23 -7.64
N ARG A 77 -12.97 -4.48 -8.56
CA ARG A 77 -13.16 -3.04 -8.40
C ARG A 77 -13.97 -2.71 -7.14
N SER A 78 -14.93 -3.55 -6.78
CA SER A 78 -15.72 -3.39 -5.56
C SER A 78 -14.95 -3.63 -4.26
N TRP A 79 -13.77 -4.24 -4.33
CA TRP A 79 -12.81 -4.33 -3.22
C TRP A 79 -11.81 -3.18 -3.24
N ILE A 80 -11.20 -2.91 -4.39
CA ILE A 80 -10.10 -1.95 -4.52
C ILE A 80 -10.56 -0.55 -4.10
N LEU A 81 -11.69 -0.04 -4.61
CA LEU A 81 -12.10 1.34 -4.33
C LEU A 81 -12.39 1.60 -2.84
N PRO A 82 -13.18 0.76 -2.12
CA PRO A 82 -13.37 0.95 -0.69
C PRO A 82 -12.09 0.79 0.13
N LEU A 83 -11.26 -0.21 -0.17
CA LEU A 83 -9.99 -0.44 0.54
C LEU A 83 -9.01 0.70 0.34
N GLN A 84 -8.94 1.24 -0.88
CA GLN A 84 -8.12 2.39 -1.23
C GLN A 84 -8.57 3.64 -0.45
N THR A 85 -9.89 3.87 -0.39
CA THR A 85 -10.47 4.98 0.37
C THR A 85 -10.17 4.85 1.85
N LEU A 86 -10.40 3.67 2.43
CA LEU A 86 -10.10 3.41 3.85
C LEU A 86 -8.61 3.56 4.14
N SER A 87 -7.74 3.08 3.25
CA SER A 87 -6.29 3.22 3.39
C SER A 87 -5.85 4.68 3.40
N VAL A 88 -6.41 5.52 2.52
CA VAL A 88 -6.16 6.97 2.53
C VAL A 88 -6.62 7.60 3.85
N LEU A 89 -7.82 7.27 4.32
CA LEU A 89 -8.32 7.78 5.61
C LEU A 89 -7.45 7.33 6.79
N THR A 90 -6.99 6.09 6.80
CA THR A 90 -6.06 5.58 7.82
C THR A 90 -4.73 6.34 7.79
N VAL A 91 -4.14 6.57 6.62
CA VAL A 91 -2.89 7.33 6.49
C VAL A 91 -3.08 8.79 6.93
N VAL A 92 -4.20 9.42 6.56
CA VAL A 92 -4.53 10.78 7.03
C VAL A 92 -4.66 10.80 8.55
N GLY A 93 -5.31 9.81 9.16
CA GLY A 93 -5.36 9.67 10.63
C GLY A 93 -3.97 9.53 11.27
N ILE A 94 -3.07 8.76 10.64
CA ILE A 94 -1.68 8.57 11.10
C ILE A 94 -0.88 9.88 11.05
N SER A 95 -1.20 10.79 10.12
CA SER A 95 -0.53 12.10 10.03
C SER A 95 -0.75 13.00 11.25
N LEU A 96 -1.80 12.71 12.03
CA LEU A 96 -2.18 13.44 13.24
C LEU A 96 -1.49 12.89 14.51
N LEU A 97 -0.84 11.73 14.41
CA LEU A 97 -0.16 11.11 15.54
C LEU A 97 1.17 11.80 15.81
N ASP A 98 1.49 11.97 17.09
CA ASP A 98 2.81 12.39 17.53
C ASP A 98 3.71 11.18 17.76
N LEU A 99 4.76 11.06 16.94
CA LEU A 99 5.74 9.96 17.00
C LEU A 99 6.41 9.79 18.37
N SER A 100 6.56 10.88 19.14
CA SER A 100 7.31 10.87 20.39
C SER A 100 6.51 10.31 21.56
N SER A 101 5.19 10.44 21.53
CA SER A 101 4.30 10.10 22.64
C SER A 101 3.29 9.00 22.32
N GLN A 102 3.07 8.66 21.03
CA GLN A 102 1.97 7.81 20.59
C GLN A 102 2.44 6.56 19.81
N PHE A 103 3.47 5.88 20.33
CA PHE A 103 4.02 4.67 19.70
C PHE A 103 2.97 3.55 19.51
N LEU A 104 2.18 3.22 20.54
CA LEU A 104 1.18 2.15 20.44
C LEU A 104 0.06 2.50 19.43
N PRO A 105 -0.56 3.70 19.45
CA PRO A 105 -1.48 4.13 18.39
C PRO A 105 -0.88 4.04 16.99
N LEU A 106 0.39 4.42 16.80
CA LEU A 106 1.08 4.31 15.52
C LEU A 106 1.20 2.85 15.05
N VAL A 107 1.57 1.93 15.95
CA VAL A 107 1.66 0.49 15.64
C VAL A 107 0.30 -0.08 15.27
N LEU A 108 -0.76 0.25 16.01
CA LEU A 108 -2.11 -0.24 15.73
C LEU A 108 -2.66 0.31 14.41
N ALA A 109 -2.47 1.61 14.15
CA ALA A 109 -2.89 2.23 12.90
C ALA A 109 -2.08 1.69 11.71
N GLY A 110 -0.77 1.46 11.88
CA GLY A 110 0.09 0.82 10.89
C GLY A 110 -0.32 -0.62 10.60
N ALA A 111 -0.66 -1.40 11.62
CA ALA A 111 -1.18 -2.76 11.44
C ALA A 111 -2.55 -2.77 10.72
N ALA A 112 -3.44 -1.83 11.06
CA ALA A 112 -4.71 -1.66 10.36
C ALA A 112 -4.49 -1.30 8.89
N PHE A 113 -3.57 -0.38 8.60
CA PHE A 113 -3.17 -0.05 7.23
C PHE A 113 -2.62 -1.28 6.50
N MET A 114 -1.73 -2.07 7.11
CA MET A 114 -1.14 -3.26 6.50
C MET A 114 -2.19 -4.33 6.17
N LEU A 115 -3.22 -4.48 7.00
CA LEU A 115 -4.35 -5.37 6.72
C LEU A 115 -5.17 -4.89 5.51
N LEU A 116 -5.47 -3.59 5.43
CA LEU A 116 -6.17 -3.00 4.29
C LEU A 116 -5.34 -3.15 3.00
N ALA A 117 -4.06 -2.81 3.06
CA ALA A 117 -3.12 -2.91 1.95
C ALA A 117 -2.96 -4.35 1.47
N ALA A 118 -2.76 -5.32 2.37
CA ALA A 118 -2.65 -6.72 2.00
C ALA A 118 -3.95 -7.27 1.36
N THR A 119 -5.11 -6.82 1.82
CA THR A 119 -6.40 -7.20 1.23
C THR A 119 -6.60 -6.56 -0.16
N GLN A 120 -6.18 -5.30 -0.32
CA GLN A 120 -6.23 -4.61 -1.60
C GLN A 120 -5.28 -5.25 -2.61
N ASP A 121 -4.10 -5.66 -2.17
CA ASP A 121 -3.10 -6.32 -3.00
C ASP A 121 -3.64 -7.64 -3.56
N VAL A 122 -4.30 -8.47 -2.74
CA VAL A 122 -5.01 -9.67 -3.22
C VAL A 122 -6.03 -9.34 -4.31
N ALA A 123 -6.85 -8.30 -4.11
CA ALA A 123 -7.84 -7.89 -5.11
C ALA A 123 -7.18 -7.37 -6.40
N THR A 124 -6.03 -6.71 -6.28
CA THR A 124 -5.25 -6.15 -7.39
C THR A 124 -4.55 -7.26 -8.18
N ASP A 125 -3.96 -8.23 -7.50
CA ASP A 125 -3.40 -9.45 -8.09
C ASP A 125 -4.48 -10.19 -8.89
N GLY A 126 -5.65 -10.42 -8.27
CA GLY A 126 -6.79 -11.06 -8.92
C GLY A 126 -7.31 -10.29 -10.14
N LEU A 127 -7.38 -8.95 -10.04
CA LEU A 127 -7.75 -8.10 -11.16
C LEU A 127 -6.75 -8.25 -12.31
N SER A 128 -5.46 -8.25 -12.02
CA SER A 128 -4.40 -8.35 -13.03
C SER A 128 -4.50 -9.66 -13.82
N VAL A 129 -4.74 -10.78 -13.14
CA VAL A 129 -4.91 -12.10 -13.78
C VAL A 129 -6.15 -12.15 -14.67
N ARG A 130 -7.23 -11.43 -14.30
CA ARG A 130 -8.47 -11.36 -15.10
C ARG A 130 -8.35 -10.47 -16.33
N ILE A 131 -7.59 -9.37 -16.29
CA ILE A 131 -7.52 -8.42 -17.41
C ILE A 131 -6.37 -8.71 -18.39
N LEU A 132 -5.31 -9.38 -17.93
CA LEU A 132 -4.16 -9.73 -18.76
C LEU A 132 -4.40 -11.03 -19.52
N ARG A 133 -4.15 -10.98 -20.84
CA ARG A 133 -4.07 -12.16 -21.69
C ARG A 133 -2.83 -12.98 -21.36
N HIS A 134 -2.82 -14.23 -21.79
CA HIS A 134 -1.69 -15.14 -21.60
C HIS A 134 -0.34 -14.53 -22.04
N ASP A 135 -0.30 -13.87 -23.20
CA ASP A 135 0.90 -13.22 -23.75
C ASP A 135 1.25 -11.89 -23.08
N GLU A 136 0.32 -11.28 -22.36
CA GLU A 136 0.52 -10.03 -21.63
C GLU A 136 0.96 -10.26 -20.17
N ARG A 137 0.85 -11.50 -19.65
CA ARG A 137 1.15 -11.83 -18.24
C ARG A 137 2.61 -11.62 -17.87
N GLY A 138 3.55 -11.98 -18.73
CA GLY A 138 4.99 -11.78 -18.50
C GLY A 138 5.34 -10.29 -18.36
N PRO A 139 5.07 -9.46 -19.40
CA PRO A 139 5.27 -8.01 -19.32
C PRO A 139 4.47 -7.36 -18.18
N GLY A 140 3.23 -7.80 -17.97
CA GLY A 140 2.37 -7.32 -16.90
C GLY A 140 3.00 -7.53 -15.52
N ASN A 141 3.53 -8.72 -15.23
CA ASN A 141 4.23 -9.00 -13.98
C ASN A 141 5.50 -8.15 -13.82
N GLY A 142 6.26 -7.94 -14.90
CA GLY A 142 7.42 -7.03 -14.88
C GLY A 142 7.02 -5.60 -14.46
N ILE A 143 5.88 -5.11 -14.97
CA ILE A 143 5.33 -3.80 -14.60
C ILE A 143 4.87 -3.77 -13.14
N GLN A 144 4.25 -4.84 -12.65
CA GLN A 144 3.84 -4.96 -11.23
C GLN A 144 5.04 -4.85 -10.30
N VAL A 145 6.06 -5.69 -10.53
CA VAL A 145 7.28 -5.73 -9.70
C VAL A 145 8.06 -4.42 -9.82
N GLY A 146 8.21 -3.88 -11.03
CA GLY A 146 8.88 -2.60 -11.25
C GLY A 146 8.16 -1.45 -10.55
N GLY A 147 6.83 -1.39 -10.68
CA GLY A 147 6.00 -0.39 -9.99
C GLY A 147 6.07 -0.53 -8.47
N TYR A 148 6.07 -1.76 -7.96
CA TYR A 148 6.22 -2.05 -6.54
C TYR A 148 7.56 -1.56 -5.97
N TYR A 149 8.68 -1.85 -6.63
CA TYR A 149 9.99 -1.34 -6.19
C TYR A 149 10.10 0.17 -6.32
N LEU A 150 9.58 0.76 -7.40
CA LEU A 150 9.54 2.21 -7.56
C LEU A 150 8.76 2.87 -6.42
N GLY A 151 7.57 2.33 -6.10
CA GLY A 151 6.77 2.80 -5.00
C GLY A 151 7.50 2.67 -3.65
N GLN A 152 8.17 1.55 -3.39
CA GLN A 152 8.95 1.40 -2.16
C GLN A 152 10.13 2.37 -2.06
N ILE A 153 10.82 2.68 -3.16
CA ILE A 153 11.90 3.68 -3.17
C ILE A 153 11.34 5.07 -2.84
N VAL A 154 10.20 5.44 -3.44
CA VAL A 154 9.52 6.70 -3.15
C VAL A 154 9.04 6.73 -1.69
N GLY A 155 8.38 5.68 -1.25
CA GLY A 155 7.84 5.52 0.09
C GLY A 155 8.89 5.50 1.19
N GLY A 156 9.98 4.76 0.99
CA GLY A 156 11.05 4.62 1.97
C GLY A 156 12.04 5.78 1.92
N GLY A 157 12.54 6.11 0.73
CA GLY A 157 13.58 7.12 0.55
C GLY A 157 13.03 8.55 0.46
N LEU A 158 12.16 8.82 -0.52
CA LEU A 158 11.67 10.18 -0.74
C LEU A 158 10.83 10.69 0.43
N MET A 159 9.96 9.86 1.01
CA MET A 159 9.18 10.29 2.18
C MET A 159 10.05 10.48 3.43
N LEU A 160 11.16 9.74 3.58
CA LEU A 160 12.12 9.98 4.66
C LEU A 160 12.83 11.33 4.49
N ILE A 161 13.19 11.69 3.26
CA ILE A 161 13.72 13.04 2.95
C ILE A 161 12.65 14.11 3.26
N ALA A 162 11.40 13.87 2.84
CA ALA A 162 10.29 14.79 3.11
C ALA A 162 10.06 14.96 4.63
N PHE A 163 10.17 13.90 5.41
CA PHE A 163 10.10 13.94 6.87
C PHE A 163 11.18 14.85 7.46
N HIS A 164 12.44 14.68 7.05
CA HIS A 164 13.52 15.52 7.55
C HIS A 164 13.39 16.99 7.15
N ARG A 165 12.78 17.27 6.00
CA ARG A 165 12.69 18.65 5.47
C ARG A 165 11.44 19.40 5.92
N PHE A 166 10.31 18.71 6.03
CA PHE A 166 8.98 19.31 6.23
C PHE A 166 8.25 18.76 7.47
N GLY A 167 8.81 17.76 8.15
CA GLY A 167 8.23 17.13 9.33
C GLY A 167 7.26 15.99 9.02
N TRP A 168 6.79 15.35 10.09
CA TRP A 168 5.93 14.16 10.05
C TRP A 168 4.63 14.37 9.28
N THR A 169 3.81 15.32 9.72
CA THR A 169 2.46 15.51 9.15
C THR A 169 2.53 15.81 7.66
N ALA A 170 3.45 16.68 7.22
CA ALA A 170 3.61 16.99 5.80
C ALA A 170 4.04 15.78 4.97
N ALA A 171 4.99 14.98 5.46
CA ALA A 171 5.44 13.77 4.77
C ALA A 171 4.32 12.72 4.63
N VAL A 172 3.56 12.48 5.71
CA VAL A 172 2.46 11.50 5.71
C VAL A 172 1.28 11.99 4.87
N LEU A 173 0.95 13.28 4.86
CA LEU A 173 -0.09 13.84 3.99
C LEU A 173 0.31 13.81 2.51
N ALA A 174 1.58 14.07 2.17
CA ALA A 174 2.08 13.91 0.81
C ALA A 174 1.95 12.46 0.34
N MET A 175 2.29 11.50 1.21
CA MET A 175 2.07 10.08 0.96
C MET A 175 0.59 9.74 0.76
N ALA A 176 -0.32 10.29 1.58
CA ALA A 176 -1.76 10.09 1.41
C ALA A 176 -2.25 10.62 0.05
N ALA A 177 -1.72 11.76 -0.40
CA ALA A 177 -2.04 12.33 -1.72
C ALA A 177 -1.58 11.41 -2.86
N PHE A 178 -0.36 10.85 -2.79
CA PHE A 178 0.10 9.86 -3.76
C PHE A 178 -0.76 8.60 -3.77
N LEU A 179 -1.14 8.13 -2.57
CA LEU A 179 -2.01 6.97 -2.40
C LEU A 179 -3.41 7.23 -2.99
N ALA A 180 -3.90 8.47 -3.00
CA ALA A 180 -5.22 8.82 -3.55
C ALA A 180 -5.27 8.89 -5.09
N LEU A 181 -4.13 8.93 -5.79
CA LEU A 181 -4.08 9.05 -7.26
C LEU A 181 -4.87 8.00 -8.07
N PRO A 182 -4.98 6.72 -7.65
CA PRO A 182 -5.73 5.71 -8.39
C PRO A 182 -7.25 5.73 -8.18
N LEU A 183 -7.78 6.61 -7.32
CA LEU A 183 -9.22 6.71 -6.99
C LEU A 183 -10.07 7.24 -8.15
#